data_AF-A0A916VKE2-F1
#
_entry.id   AF-A0A916VKE2-F1
#
_cell.length_a   1.000
_cell.length_b   1.000
_cell.length_c   1.000
_cell.angle_alpha   90.00
_cell.angle_beta   90.00
_cell.angle_gamma   90.00
#
_symmetry.space_group_name_H-M   'P 1'
#
loop_
_entity.id
_entity.type
_entity.pdbx_description
1 polymer ?
#
loop_
_entity_poly.entity_id
_entity_poly.type
_entity_poly.pdbx_seq_one_letter_code
_entity_poly.pdbx_strand_id
1 'polypeptide(L)'
;MFGCQQVLIKADKNTSAIIEYLCHESNSLYNFCVYYARQIWFKTRKIVTGFDLTKEMKSNPHFQAGYASSMQQTCLNVGESFKSFKQLLKNILKESSIKSLMHLSIFNN
;
A
#
# COMPACT_ATOMS: atom_id res chain seq x y z
N MET A 1 -4.21 8.98 -2.43
CA MET A 1 -3.85 9.75 -3.64
C MET A 1 -2.33 9.84 -3.67
N PHE A 2 -1.68 9.16 -4.62
CA PHE A 2 -0.26 9.40 -4.89
C PHE A 2 -0.09 10.87 -5.29
N GLY A 3 1.02 11.49 -4.87
CA GLY A 3 1.27 12.93 -5.04
C GLY A 3 0.96 13.40 -6.46
N CYS A 4 0.36 14.58 -6.55
CA CYS A 4 -0.19 15.19 -7.75
C CYS A 4 0.63 14.87 -9.01
N GLN A 5 -0.06 14.37 -10.04
CA GLN A 5 0.52 14.13 -11.37
C GLN A 5 1.23 15.41 -11.84
N GLN A 6 2.57 15.41 -11.82
CA GLN A 6 3.37 16.59 -12.15
C GLN A 6 3.26 16.97 -13.63
N VAL A 7 2.79 16.04 -14.48
CA VAL A 7 2.60 16.24 -15.91
C VAL A 7 1.14 16.00 -16.27
N LEU A 8 0.40 17.09 -16.55
CA LEU A 8 -0.99 17.01 -17.02
C LEU A 8 -1.03 16.27 -18.36
N ILE A 9 -1.72 15.13 -18.39
CA ILE A 9 -1.93 14.35 -19.62
C ILE A 9 -2.89 15.14 -20.50
N LYS A 10 -2.41 15.61 -21.66
CA LYS A 10 -3.28 16.18 -22.70
C LYS A 10 -3.84 15.04 -23.54
N ALA A 11 -5.13 14.76 -23.39
CA ALA A 11 -5.84 13.71 -24.11
C ALA A 11 -7.14 14.27 -24.69
N ASP A 12 -7.66 13.64 -25.75
CA ASP A 12 -9.00 13.92 -26.25
C ASP A 12 -10.06 13.45 -25.23
N LYS A 13 -11.31 13.90 -25.41
CA LYS A 13 -12.40 13.64 -24.48
C LYS A 13 -12.64 12.14 -24.23
N ASN A 14 -12.51 11.30 -25.26
CA ASN A 14 -12.77 9.87 -25.13
C ASN A 14 -11.63 9.20 -24.36
N THR A 15 -10.38 9.53 -24.69
CA THR A 15 -9.21 9.01 -23.98
C THR A 15 -9.19 9.46 -22.52
N SER A 16 -9.55 10.72 -22.24
CA SER A 16 -9.66 11.23 -20.86
C SER A 16 -10.69 10.45 -20.05
N ALA A 17 -11.87 10.17 -20.63
CA ALA A 17 -12.91 9.40 -19.95
C ALA A 17 -12.46 7.96 -19.62
N ILE A 18 -11.71 7.31 -20.51
CA ILE A 18 -11.15 5.97 -20.27
C ILE A 18 -10.11 6.01 -19.13
N ILE A 19 -9.23 7.02 -19.12
CA ILE A 19 -8.22 7.18 -18.07
C ILE A 19 -8.89 7.41 -16.71
N GLU A 20 -9.88 8.30 -16.66
CA GLU A 20 -10.65 8.57 -15.44
C GLU A 20 -11.33 7.32 -14.90
N TYR A 21 -11.96 6.52 -15.78
CA TYR A 21 -12.54 5.24 -15.41
C TYR A 21 -11.50 4.29 -14.82
N LEU A 22 -10.37 4.08 -15.50
CA LEU A 22 -9.30 3.19 -15.01
C LEU A 22 -8.71 3.66 -13.68
N CYS A 23 -8.55 4.97 -13.49
CA CYS A 23 -8.10 5.54 -12.22
C CYS A 23 -9.12 5.32 -11.09
N HIS A 24 -10.41 5.46 -11.39
CA HIS A 24 -11.48 5.18 -10.43
C HIS A 24 -11.46 3.71 -9.99
N GLU A 25 -11.36 2.79 -10.95
CA GLU A 25 -11.30 1.35 -10.69
C GLU A 25 -10.04 0.95 -9.92
N SER A 26 -8.88 1.50 -10.28
CA SER A 26 -7.63 1.30 -9.54
C SER A 26 -7.71 1.83 -8.11
N ASN A 27 -8.32 3.00 -7.89
CA ASN A 27 -8.49 3.56 -6.54
C ASN A 27 -9.46 2.71 -5.69
N SER A 28 -10.53 2.20 -6.29
CA SER A 28 -11.46 1.28 -5.62
C SER A 28 -10.76 -0.02 -5.25
N LEU A 29 -10.00 -0.61 -6.18
CA LEU A 29 -9.17 -1.80 -5.94
C LEU A 29 -8.15 -1.57 -4.83
N TYR A 30 -7.48 -0.41 -4.81
CA TYR A 30 -6.55 -0.04 -3.74
C TYR A 30 -7.22 -0.07 -2.36
N ASN A 31 -8.43 0.50 -2.25
CA ASN A 31 -9.19 0.49 -1.00
C ASN A 31 -9.57 -0.94 -0.56
N PHE A 32 -9.99 -1.79 -1.50
CA PHE A 32 -10.26 -3.21 -1.23
C PHE A 32 -9.01 -3.94 -0.72
N CYS A 33 -7.86 -3.76 -1.37
CA CYS A 33 -6.58 -4.32 -0.94
C CYS A 33 -6.21 -3.89 0.48
N VAL A 34 -6.30 -2.59 0.79
CA VAL A 34 -5.99 -2.05 2.11
C VAL A 34 -6.93 -2.62 3.18
N TYR A 35 -8.23 -2.68 2.88
CA TYR A 35 -9.22 -3.22 3.80
C TYR A 35 -8.93 -4.68 4.11
N TYR A 36 -8.75 -5.50 3.08
CA TYR A 36 -8.44 -6.92 3.23
C TYR A 36 -7.13 -7.14 4.01
N ALA A 37 -6.07 -6.41 3.68
CA ALA A 37 -4.79 -6.48 4.39
C ALA A 37 -4.95 -6.19 5.89
N ARG A 38 -5.73 -5.17 6.25
CA ARG A 38 -6.04 -4.86 7.66
C ARG A 38 -6.84 -5.96 8.33
N GLN A 39 -7.85 -6.53 7.66
CA GLN A 39 -8.63 -7.63 8.22
C GLN A 39 -7.75 -8.84 8.55
N ILE A 40 -6.84 -9.22 7.63
CA ILE A 40 -5.90 -10.32 7.88
C ILE A 40 -4.97 -9.99 9.05
N TRP A 41 -4.45 -8.76 9.12
CA TRP A 41 -3.62 -8.32 10.24
C TRP A 41 -4.35 -8.43 11.58
N PHE A 42 -5.57 -7.93 11.69
CA PHE A 42 -6.31 -7.98 12.94
C PHE A 42 -6.67 -9.41 13.37
N LYS A 43 -6.95 -10.30 12.42
CA LYS A 43 -7.31 -11.70 12.71
C LYS A 43 -6.11 -12.59 13.01
N THR A 44 -4.99 -12.37 12.33
CA THR A 44 -3.87 -13.34 12.31
C THR A 44 -2.54 -12.77 12.78
N ARG A 45 -2.45 -11.45 12.95
CA ARG A 45 -1.20 -10.70 13.20
C ARG A 45 -0.13 -10.93 12.11
N LYS A 46 -0.54 -11.32 10.91
CA LYS A 46 0.34 -11.46 9.74
C LYS A 46 0.13 -10.29 8.79
N ILE A 47 1.22 -9.83 8.18
CA ILE A 47 1.18 -8.83 7.10
C ILE A 47 1.14 -9.57 5.77
N VAL A 48 0.14 -9.26 4.96
CA VAL A 48 0.00 -9.81 3.61
C VAL A 48 1.02 -9.19 2.66
N THR A 49 1.51 -9.99 1.72
CA THR A 49 2.35 -9.49 0.64
C THR A 49 1.52 -8.96 -0.52
N GLY A 50 2.13 -8.17 -1.39
CA GLY A 50 1.49 -7.74 -2.64
C GLY A 50 1.07 -8.90 -3.55
N PHE A 51 1.81 -10.03 -3.50
CA PHE A 51 1.47 -11.24 -4.24
C PHE A 51 0.24 -11.94 -3.65
N ASP A 52 0.11 -11.99 -2.32
CA ASP A 52 -1.07 -12.55 -1.66
C ASP A 52 -2.32 -11.73 -2.01
N LEU A 53 -2.20 -10.39 -1.95
CA LEU A 53 -3.25 -9.46 -2.36
C LEU A 53 -3.64 -9.65 -3.82
N THR A 54 -2.65 -9.77 -4.70
CA THR A 54 -2.89 -10.01 -6.13
C THR A 54 -3.65 -11.30 -6.36
N LYS A 55 -3.30 -12.39 -5.66
CA LYS A 55 -3.97 -13.69 -5.79
C LYS A 55 -5.43 -13.60 -5.35
N GLU A 56 -5.68 -12.95 -4.22
CA GLU A 56 -7.02 -12.78 -3.66
C GLU A 56 -7.91 -11.91 -4.55
N MET A 57 -7.36 -10.81 -5.08
CA MET A 57 -8.14 -9.81 -5.81
C MET A 57 -8.49 -10.19 -7.24
N LYS A 58 -8.04 -11.34 -7.77
CA LYS A 58 -8.34 -11.75 -9.16
C LYS A 58 -9.84 -11.88 -9.46
N SER A 59 -10.64 -12.20 -8.45
CA SER A 59 -12.11 -12.31 -8.56
C SER A 59 -12.81 -10.97 -8.34
N ASN A 60 -12.09 -9.92 -7.92
CA ASN A 60 -12.67 -8.61 -7.66
C ASN A 60 -13.04 -7.93 -8.99
N PRO A 61 -14.26 -7.39 -9.15
CA PRO A 61 -14.66 -6.68 -10.36
C PRO A 61 -13.71 -5.54 -10.75
N HIS A 62 -13.20 -4.79 -9.78
CA HIS A 62 -12.27 -3.68 -10.02
C HIS A 62 -10.91 -4.15 -10.56
N PHE A 63 -10.49 -5.37 -10.20
CA PHE A 63 -9.28 -5.99 -10.75
C PHE A 63 -9.49 -6.40 -12.21
N GLN A 64 -10.70 -6.83 -12.57
CA GLN A 64 -11.04 -7.26 -13.93
C GLN A 64 -11.36 -6.08 -14.86
N ALA A 65 -11.63 -4.90 -14.29
CA ALA A 65 -11.98 -3.70 -15.03
C ALA A 65 -10.82 -3.06 -15.83
N GLY A 66 -9.57 -3.45 -15.54
CA GLY A 66 -8.39 -2.93 -16.23
C GLY A 66 -7.42 -4.02 -16.65
N TYR A 67 -6.33 -3.59 -17.30
CA TYR A 67 -5.30 -4.53 -17.71
C TYR A 67 -4.63 -5.20 -16.51
N ALA A 68 -4.43 -6.52 -16.59
CA ALA A 68 -4.03 -7.34 -15.46
C ALA A 68 -2.75 -6.81 -14.79
N SER A 69 -1.72 -6.42 -15.55
CA SER A 69 -0.47 -5.95 -14.94
C SER A 69 -0.65 -4.62 -14.19
N SER A 70 -1.51 -3.72 -14.66
CA SER A 70 -1.79 -2.44 -14.01
C SER A 70 -2.53 -2.65 -12.67
N MET A 71 -3.48 -3.57 -12.65
CA MET A 71 -4.23 -3.91 -11.43
C MET A 71 -3.37 -4.70 -10.42
N GLN A 72 -2.48 -5.57 -10.92
CA GLN A 72 -1.45 -6.20 -10.10
C GLN A 72 -0.54 -5.17 -9.44
N GLN A 73 -0.09 -4.16 -10.18
CA GLN A 73 0.77 -3.11 -9.62
C GLN A 73 0.08 -2.35 -8.48
N THR A 74 -1.23 -2.11 -8.59
CA THR A 74 -2.02 -1.51 -7.50
C THR A 74 -1.95 -2.37 -6.23
N CYS A 75 -2.10 -3.69 -6.35
CA CYS A 75 -2.00 -4.63 -5.24
C CYS A 75 -0.58 -4.71 -4.66
N LEU A 76 0.44 -4.72 -5.51
CA LEU A 76 1.85 -4.72 -5.13
C LEU A 76 2.20 -3.47 -4.33
N ASN A 77 1.78 -2.28 -4.78
CA ASN A 77 2.01 -1.01 -4.09
C ASN A 77 1.43 -1.00 -2.67
N VAL A 78 0.23 -1.59 -2.47
CA VAL A 78 -0.34 -1.76 -1.13
C VAL A 78 0.54 -2.67 -0.28
N GLY A 79 0.91 -3.85 -0.79
CA GLY A 79 1.80 -4.78 -0.08
C GLY A 79 3.13 -4.16 0.33
N GLU A 80 3.76 -3.39 -0.57
CA GLU A 80 4.99 -2.64 -0.29
C GLU A 80 4.79 -1.57 0.78
N SER A 81 3.67 -0.85 0.75
CA SER A 81 3.34 0.16 1.76
C SER A 81 3.22 -0.46 3.15
N PHE A 82 2.58 -1.62 3.28
CA PHE A 82 2.48 -2.34 4.55
C PHE A 82 3.83 -2.89 5.02
N LYS A 83 4.65 -3.40 4.09
CA LYS A 83 6.02 -3.85 4.39
C LYS A 83 6.88 -2.69 4.89
N SER A 84 6.82 -1.54 4.23
CA SER A 84 7.53 -0.31 4.59
C SER A 84 7.10 0.17 5.99
N PHE A 85 5.79 0.21 6.25
CA PHE A 85 5.24 0.57 7.57
C PHE A 85 5.79 -0.33 8.69
N LYS A 86 5.84 -1.66 8.48
CA LYS A 86 6.42 -2.61 9.45
C LYS A 86 7.90 -2.32 9.72
N GLN A 87 8.67 -2.03 8.68
CA GLN A 87 10.09 -1.71 8.80
C GLN A 87 10.31 -0.41 9.57
N LEU A 88 9.51 0.62 9.28
CA LEU A 88 9.55 1.89 9.99
C LEU A 88 9.26 1.72 11.48
N LEU A 89 8.21 0.99 11.84
CA LEU A 89 7.91 0.68 13.24
C LEU A 89 9.05 -0.04 13.95
N LYS A 90 9.67 -1.03 13.29
CA LYS A 90 10.84 -1.74 13.84
C LYS A 90 12.00 -0.79 14.12
N ASN A 91 12.27 0.14 13.21
CA ASN A 91 13.37 1.10 13.33
C ASN A 91 13.12 2.08 14.49
N ILE A 92 11.90 2.60 14.62
CA ILE A 92 11.51 3.51 15.70
C ILE A 92 11.67 2.83 17.08
N LEU A 93 11.20 1.59 17.21
CA LEU A 93 11.30 0.82 18.46
C LEU A 93 12.77 0.52 18.84
N LYS A 94 13.61 0.27 17.85
CA LYS A 94 15.05 0.08 18.07
C LYS A 94 15.69 1.37 18.60
N GLU A 95 15.36 2.51 18.00
CA GLU A 95 15.89 3.81 18.41
C GLU A 95 15.47 4.21 19.82
N SER A 96 14.20 3.98 20.19
CA SER A 96 13.72 4.28 21.55
C SER A 96 14.42 3.44 22.62
N SER A 97 14.71 2.16 22.32
CA SER A 97 15.45 1.29 23.24
C SER A 97 16.90 1.77 23.43
N ILE A 98 17.54 2.25 22.35
CA ILE A 98 18.89 2.84 22.41
C ILE A 98 18.91 4.12 23.26
N LYS A 99 17.92 5.02 23.08
CA LYS A 99 17.81 6.26 23.87
C LYS A 99 17.62 5.98 25.37
N SER A 100 16.80 4.99 25.71
CA SER A 100 16.64 4.51 27.09
C SER A 100 17.96 4.02 27.69
N LEU A 101 18.73 3.23 26.95
CA LEU A 101 20.03 2.71 27.40
C LEU A 101 21.07 3.83 27.57
N MET A 102 21.12 4.81 26.66
CA MET A 102 22.00 5.97 26.81
C MET A 102 21.68 6.78 28.06
N HIS A 103 20.40 7.02 28.36
CA HIS A 103 20.01 7.75 29.57
C HIS A 103 20.44 7.02 30.85
N LEU A 104 20.29 5.69 30.91
CA LEU A 104 20.76 4.87 32.04
C LEU A 104 22.29 4.86 32.22
N SER A 105 23.07 4.99 31.14
CA SER A 105 24.53 5.07 31.22
C SER A 105 25.06 6.42 31.71
N ILE A 106 24.30 7.51 31.54
CA ILE A 106 24.68 8.85 31.99
C ILE A 106 24.43 9.02 33.50
N PHE A 107 23.45 8.32 34.07
CA PHE A 107 23.12 8.40 35.51
C PHE A 107 23.87 7.39 36.40
N ASN A 108 24.71 6.51 35.82
CA ASN A 108 25.47 5.48 36.55
C ASN A 108 26.99 5.75 36.60
N ASN A 109 27.43 6.95 36.24
CA ASN A 109 28.80 7.46 36.45
C ASN A 109 28.74 8.69 37.37
#